data_AF-A0A4Q3V4Q4-F1
#
_entry.id   AF-A0A4Q3V4Q4-F1
#
_cell.length_a   1.000
_cell.length_b   1.000
_cell.length_c   1.000
_cell.angle_alpha   90.00
_cell.angle_beta   90.00
_cell.angle_gamma   90.00
#
_symmetry.space_group_name_H-M   'P 1'
#
loop_
_entity.id
_entity.type
_entity.pdbx_description
1 polymer ?
#
loop_
_entity_poly.entity_id
_entity_poly.type
_entity_poly.pdbx_seq_one_letter_code
_entity_poly.pdbx_strand_id
1 'polypeptide(L)' 'MNTPPLTITFLGTGTSGGVPMIGCDCEVCRSTDKKDKRLRSSILIKSQQTTLVVDSGPDFRYQML' A
#
# COMPACT_ATOMS: atom_id res chain seq x y z
N MET A 1 -17.33 -11.20 -23.39
CA MET A 1 -17.38 -10.14 -22.36
C MET A 1 -16.07 -9.38 -22.42
N ASN A 2 -16.09 -8.07 -22.68
CA ASN A 2 -14.88 -7.26 -22.72
C ASN A 2 -14.77 -6.54 -21.37
N THR A 3 -13.73 -6.83 -20.60
CA THR A 3 -13.41 -6.06 -19.40
C THR A 3 -12.59 -4.84 -19.79
N PRO A 4 -12.85 -3.66 -19.19
CA PRO A 4 -12.00 -2.51 -19.44
C PRO A 4 -10.58 -2.77 -18.90
N PRO A 5 -9.54 -2.18 -19.50
CA PRO A 5 -8.19 -2.25 -18.94
C PRO A 5 -8.18 -1.64 -17.54
N LEU A 6 -7.56 -2.34 -16.58
CA LEU A 6 -7.46 -1.95 -15.19
C LEU A 6 -5.99 -1.70 -14.83
N THR A 7 -5.73 -0.59 -14.13
CA THR A 7 -4.45 -0.36 -13.45
C THR A 7 -4.64 -0.64 -11.96
N ILE A 8 -3.77 -1.48 -11.40
CA ILE A 8 -3.75 -1.79 -9.97
C ILE A 8 -2.49 -1.19 -9.37
N THR A 9 -2.67 -0.31 -8.38
CA THR A 9 -1.57 0.30 -7.62
C THR A 9 -1.56 -0.30 -6.21
N PHE A 10 -0.42 -0.83 -5.80
CA PHE A 10 -0.21 -1.26 -4.42
C PHE A 10 0.12 -0.03 -3.57
N LEU A 11 -0.87 0.47 -2.83
CA LEU A 11 -0.73 1.62 -1.94
C LEU A 11 -0.02 1.24 -0.64
N GLY A 12 -0.11 -0.03 -0.24
CA GLY A 12 0.64 -0.60 0.86
C GLY A 12 0.76 -2.12 0.71
N THR A 13 1.88 -2.65 1.19
CA THR A 13 2.26 -4.07 1.10
C THR A 13 2.78 -4.60 2.45
N GLY A 14 2.55 -3.85 3.52
CA GLY A 14 2.95 -4.20 4.88
C GLY A 14 1.86 -5.00 5.60
N THR A 15 2.27 -5.66 6.68
CA THR A 15 1.35 -6.29 7.64
C THR A 15 0.48 -5.25 8.36
N SER A 16 -0.37 -5.68 9.30
CA SER A 16 -1.26 -4.81 10.10
C SER A 16 -0.56 -3.63 10.80
N GLY A 17 0.74 -3.74 11.10
CA GLY A 17 1.57 -2.69 11.69
C GLY A 17 2.46 -1.93 10.71
N GLY A 18 2.48 -2.29 9.41
CA GLY A 18 3.45 -1.78 8.44
C GLY A 18 4.88 -2.29 8.68
N VAL A 19 5.84 -1.70 7.97
CA VAL A 19 7.28 -1.90 8.17
C VAL A 19 7.97 -0.53 8.00
N PRO A 20 8.76 -0.05 8.97
CA PRO A 20 9.17 -0.71 10.21
C PRO A 20 8.05 -0.86 11.24
N MET A 21 8.14 -1.91 12.06
CA MET A 21 7.29 -2.07 13.25
C MET A 21 7.86 -1.21 14.39
N ILE A 22 6.99 -0.50 15.10
CA ILE A 22 7.37 0.36 16.22
C ILE A 22 8.13 -0.48 17.26
N GLY A 23 9.36 -0.07 17.59
CA GLY A 23 10.22 -0.74 18.59
C GLY A 23 10.96 -1.99 18.09
N CYS A 24 10.96 -2.29 16.79
CA CYS A 24 11.67 -3.45 16.23
C CYS A 24 13.02 -3.05 15.61
N ASP A 25 14.09 -3.72 16.04
CA ASP A 25 15.47 -3.49 15.55
C ASP A 25 15.99 -4.59 14.62
N CYS A 26 15.10 -5.38 14.01
CA CYS A 26 15.54 -6.40 13.05
C CYS A 26 16.18 -5.78 11.79
N GLU A 27 16.89 -6.60 11.01
CA GLU A 27 17.55 -6.17 9.78
C GLU A 27 16.60 -5.44 8.81
N VAL A 28 15.39 -5.99 8.61
CA VAL A 28 14.40 -5.40 7.69
C VAL A 28 13.87 -4.05 8.20
N CYS A 29 13.59 -3.92 9.50
CA CYS A 29 13.11 -2.64 10.06
C CYS A 29 14.19 -1.55 9.97
N ARG A 30 15.46 -1.93 10.09
CA ARG A 30 16.62 -1.03 9.94
C ARG A 30 17.12 -0.87 8.51
N SER A 31 16.58 -1.62 7.55
CA SER A 31 16.96 -1.56 6.13
C SER A 31 16.87 -0.13 5.59
N THR A 32 17.86 0.24 4.78
CA THR A 32 17.88 1.51 4.03
C THR A 32 17.24 1.37 2.64
N ASP A 33 16.88 0.14 2.22
CA ASP A 33 16.11 -0.07 1.01
C ASP A 33 14.71 0.53 1.19
N LYS A 34 14.31 1.38 0.26
CA LYS A 34 12.99 2.01 0.24
C LYS A 34 11.87 0.99 0.11
N LYS A 35 12.10 -0.17 -0.52
CA LYS A 35 11.10 -1.24 -0.69
C LYS A 35 10.77 -1.97 0.62
N ASP A 36 11.61 -1.83 1.65
CA ASP A 36 11.32 -2.35 2.99
C ASP A 36 10.48 -1.37 3.83
N LYS A 37 10.24 -0.15 3.36
CA LYS A 37 9.32 0.79 4.00
C LYS A 37 7.92 0.58 3.44
N ARG A 38 7.05 -0.06 4.22
CA ARG A 38 5.75 -0.55 3.76
C ARG A 38 4.64 0.00 4.63
N LEU A 39 3.73 0.76 4.02
CA LEU A 39 2.44 1.10 4.61
C LEU A 39 1.57 -0.15 4.72
N ARG A 40 0.53 -0.11 5.57
CA ARG A 40 -0.43 -1.21 5.68
C ARG A 40 -1.16 -1.47 4.37
N SER A 41 -1.48 -2.74 4.13
CA SER A 41 -2.13 -3.23 2.91
C SER A 41 -3.31 -2.37 2.45
N SER A 42 -3.23 -1.94 1.20
CA SER A 42 -4.32 -1.30 0.45
C SER A 42 -3.96 -1.31 -1.04
N ILE A 43 -4.97 -1.36 -1.91
CA ILE A 43 -4.79 -1.23 -3.36
C ILE A 43 -5.74 -0.19 -3.95
N LEU A 44 -5.28 0.50 -4.98
CA LEU A 44 -6.09 1.36 -5.83
C LEU A 44 -6.34 0.66 -7.16
N ILE A 45 -7.61 0.51 -7.52
CA ILE A 45 -8.03 -0.03 -8.81
C ILE A 45 -8.57 1.14 -9.62
N LYS A 46 -7.97 1.38 -10.79
CA LYS A 46 -8.36 2.46 -11.68
C LYS A 46 -8.73 1.93 -13.06
N SER A 47 -9.94 2.29 -13.51
CA SER A 47 -10.38 2.20 -14.89
C SER A 47 -10.39 3.60 -15.52
N GLN A 48 -10.84 3.71 -16.77
CA GLN A 48 -11.02 5.02 -17.42
C GLN A 48 -12.05 5.92 -16.72
N GLN A 49 -13.05 5.33 -16.04
CA GLN A 49 -14.21 6.05 -15.49
C GLN A 49 -14.35 5.91 -13.97
N THR A 50 -13.63 4.96 -13.37
CA THR A 50 -13.82 4.61 -11.96
C THR A 50 -12.49 4.52 -11.27
N THR A 51 -12.42 5.07 -10.07
CA THR A 51 -11.33 4.86 -9.13
C THR A 51 -11.93 4.23 -7.88
N LEU A 52 -11.45 3.05 -7.52
CA LEU A 52 -11.92 2.27 -6.39
C LEU A 52 -10.73 1.96 -5.49
N VAL A 53 -10.83 2.28 -4.20
CA VAL A 53 -9.86 1.85 -3.20
C VAL A 53 -10.39 0.62 -2.48
N VAL A 54 -9.49 -0.33 -2.19
CA VAL A 54 -9.77 -1.45 -1.29
C VAL A 54 -9.03 -1.17 0.02
N ASP A 55 -9.80 -1.11 1.10
CA ASP A 55 -9.42 -0.76 2.47
C ASP A 55 -8.93 0.69 2.67
N SER A 56 -9.44 1.34 3.71
CA SER A 56 -9.08 2.70 4.13
C SER A 56 -8.49 2.70 5.55
N GLY A 57 -7.34 2.04 5.71
CA GLY A 57 -6.62 1.98 6.99
C GLY A 57 -6.01 3.33 7.41
N PRO A 58 -5.37 3.43 8.59
CA PRO A 58 -4.79 4.68 9.09
C PRO A 58 -3.74 5.41 8.22
N ASP A 59 -3.29 4.82 7.10
CA ASP A 59 -2.28 5.35 6.16
C ASP A 59 -2.98 5.95 4.93
N PHE A 60 -4.30 5.80 4.84
CA PHE A 60 -5.12 6.13 3.67
C PHE A 60 -4.91 7.57 3.22
N ARG A 61 -4.77 8.50 4.17
CA ARG A 61 -4.44 9.90 3.85
C ARG A 61 -3.13 9.98 3.05
N TYR A 62 -2.05 9.37 3.52
CA TYR A 62 -0.75 9.41 2.83
C TYR A 62 -0.76 8.63 1.52
N GLN A 63 -1.57 7.58 1.43
CA GLN A 63 -1.72 6.78 0.21
C GLN A 63 -2.44 7.53 -0.91
N MET A 64 -3.26 8.53 -0.58
CA MET A 64 -4.07 9.31 -1.54
C MET A 64 -3.51 10.69 -1.89
N LEU A 65 -2.40 11.12 -1.26
CA LEU A 65 -1.71 12.38 -1.54
C LEU A 65 -0.62 12.19 -2.60
#